data_AF-A0A7C8RDG7-F1
#
_entry.id   AF-A0A7C8RDG7-F1
#
_cell.length_a   1.000
_cell.length_b   1.000
_cell.length_c   1.000
_cell.angle_alpha   90.00
_cell.angle_beta   90.00
_cell.angle_gamma   90.00
#
_symmetry.space_group_name_H-M   'P 1'
#
loop_
_entity.id
_entity.type
_entity.pdbx_description
1 polymer ?
#
loop_
_entity_poly.entity_id
_entity_poly.type
_entity_poly.pdbx_seq_one_letter_code
_entity_poly.pdbx_strand_id
1 'polypeptide(L)'
;MTESKHADYQKFFQKDDYADIHVTLTLESPAVVIPMHQIIICTTSAYFKEACQIANIGQTGAKLLDFCMSVEAFNIISAWVYGFGEKSFKSESDICVIQDVLGCLKRFEMNEYDEMDELRAALLKHLFQLHLNTLTSEEDAYGFEQQFDVLKDTCDFALPRDHNLIKDLVVANIPDIRASGKWLNGFLFKGGSSLVASVLIEVYEQLLDSRT
;
A
#
# COMPACT_ATOMS: atom_id res chain seq x y z
N MET A 1 21.78 -7.00 9.76
CA MET A 1 21.63 -7.24 8.31
C MET A 1 21.20 -8.67 8.12
N THR A 2 19.90 -8.92 8.09
CA THR A 2 19.31 -10.18 7.68
C THR A 2 19.01 -10.03 6.19
N GLU A 3 19.83 -10.66 5.35
CA GLU A 3 19.49 -10.87 3.94
C GLU A 3 18.18 -11.65 3.91
N SER A 4 17.12 -11.03 3.37
CA SER A 4 15.88 -11.75 3.18
C SER A 4 16.10 -12.87 2.18
N LYS A 5 15.76 -14.10 2.58
CA LYS A 5 15.86 -15.32 1.77
C LYS A 5 14.68 -15.40 0.77
N HIS A 6 14.40 -14.35 0.02
CA HIS A 6 13.42 -14.46 -1.06
C HIS A 6 14.07 -15.21 -2.22
N ALA A 7 13.45 -16.32 -2.61
CA ALA A 7 13.78 -16.97 -3.87
C ALA A 7 13.50 -15.98 -5.01
N ASP A 8 14.48 -15.74 -5.88
CA ASP A 8 14.34 -14.82 -7.00
C ASP A 8 13.43 -15.42 -8.08
N TYR A 9 12.14 -15.11 -7.96
CA TYR A 9 11.12 -15.51 -8.91
C TYR A 9 10.99 -14.52 -10.07
N GLN A 10 11.73 -13.41 -10.10
CA GLN A 10 11.57 -12.33 -11.09
C GLN A 10 11.63 -12.85 -12.53
N LYS A 11 12.46 -13.87 -12.77
CA LYS A 11 12.60 -14.51 -14.09
C LYS A 11 11.33 -15.18 -14.62
N PHE A 12 10.34 -15.46 -13.79
CA PHE A 12 9.05 -16.07 -14.13
C PHE A 12 7.92 -15.03 -14.21
N PHE A 13 8.17 -13.77 -13.84
CA PHE A 13 7.16 -12.73 -13.85
C PHE A 13 6.67 -12.48 -15.29
N GLN A 14 5.35 -12.52 -15.49
CA GLN A 14 4.69 -12.35 -16.78
C GLN A 14 5.21 -13.29 -17.89
N LYS A 15 5.70 -14.48 -17.51
CA LYS A 15 6.03 -15.53 -18.47
C LYS A 15 4.99 -16.64 -18.40
N ASP A 16 4.62 -17.14 -19.57
CA ASP A 16 3.69 -18.26 -19.73
C ASP A 16 4.36 -19.59 -19.39
N ASP A 17 5.69 -19.64 -19.36
CA ASP A 17 6.47 -20.83 -19.04
C ASP A 17 6.09 -21.35 -17.65
N TYR A 18 5.42 -22.50 -17.60
CA TYR A 18 4.95 -23.15 -16.37
C TYR A 18 3.83 -22.41 -15.61
N ALA A 19 3.18 -21.43 -16.24
CA ALA A 19 2.00 -20.80 -15.68
C ALA A 19 0.86 -21.81 -15.56
N ASP A 20 0.32 -21.97 -14.36
CA ASP A 20 -0.76 -22.91 -14.01
C ASP A 20 -2.03 -22.19 -13.52
N ILE A 21 -2.00 -20.86 -13.49
CA ILE A 21 -3.13 -19.98 -13.21
C ILE A 21 -3.22 -18.86 -14.25
N HIS A 22 -4.44 -18.49 -14.62
CA HIS A 22 -4.76 -17.31 -15.40
C HIS A 22 -5.61 -16.38 -14.55
N VAL A 23 -5.14 -15.15 -14.38
CA VAL A 23 -5.85 -14.10 -13.66
C VAL A 23 -6.53 -13.17 -14.64
N THR A 24 -7.86 -13.09 -14.57
CA THR A 24 -8.67 -12.14 -15.31
C THR A 24 -8.90 -10.89 -14.46
N LEU A 25 -8.52 -9.73 -14.99
CA LEU A 25 -8.83 -8.44 -14.39
C LEU A 25 -10.15 -7.91 -14.96
N THR A 26 -11.17 -7.90 -14.12
CA THR A 26 -12.58 -7.69 -14.50
C THR A 26 -13.00 -6.22 -14.60
N LEU A 27 -12.16 -5.29 -14.14
CA LEU A 27 -12.42 -3.85 -14.28
C LEU A 27 -12.10 -3.32 -15.68
N GLU A 28 -11.36 -4.08 -16.48
CA GLU A 28 -10.90 -3.67 -17.81
C GLU A 28 -11.90 -4.05 -18.91
N SER A 29 -11.92 -3.24 -19.96
CA SER A 29 -12.68 -3.51 -21.19
C SER A 29 -11.80 -3.23 -22.41
N PRO A 30 -11.29 -4.26 -23.11
CA PRO A 30 -11.52 -5.70 -22.87
C PRO A 30 -10.83 -6.20 -21.59
N ALA A 31 -11.36 -7.28 -21.00
CA ALA A 31 -10.76 -7.91 -19.83
C ALA A 31 -9.31 -8.36 -20.14
N VAL A 32 -8.40 -8.10 -19.20
CA VAL A 32 -6.98 -8.45 -19.33
C VAL A 32 -6.73 -9.78 -18.61
N VAL A 33 -6.05 -10.70 -19.28
CA VAL A 33 -5.67 -12.01 -18.72
C VAL A 33 -4.17 -12.06 -18.51
N ILE A 34 -3.74 -12.37 -17.29
CA ILE A 34 -2.33 -12.41 -16.90
C ILE A 34 -1.99 -13.83 -16.41
N PRO A 35 -1.04 -14.52 -17.07
CA PRO A 35 -0.56 -15.82 -16.65
C PRO A 35 0.34 -15.70 -15.42
N MET A 36 0.17 -16.62 -14.48
CA MET A 36 0.91 -16.63 -13.22
C MET A 36 1.16 -18.06 -12.72
N HIS A 37 1.84 -18.16 -11.58
CA HIS A 37 2.25 -19.43 -10.96
C HIS A 37 1.62 -19.57 -9.57
N GLN A 38 0.78 -20.58 -9.39
CA GLN A 38 0.06 -20.88 -8.15
C GLN A 38 1.05 -21.04 -6.99
N ILE A 39 2.15 -21.75 -7.21
CA ILE A 39 3.18 -22.01 -6.18
C ILE A 39 3.82 -20.73 -5.65
N ILE A 40 3.88 -19.67 -6.46
CA ILE A 40 4.44 -18.38 -6.06
C ILE A 40 3.38 -17.60 -5.29
N ILE A 41 2.23 -17.31 -5.92
CA ILE A 41 1.25 -16.40 -5.34
C ILE A 41 0.55 -16.95 -4.08
N CYS A 42 0.37 -18.27 -3.97
CA CYS A 42 -0.29 -18.87 -2.81
C CYS A 42 0.59 -18.85 -1.55
N THR A 43 1.88 -18.57 -1.69
CA THR A 43 2.81 -18.51 -0.54
C THR A 43 2.88 -17.11 0.07
N THR A 44 2.33 -16.10 -0.60
CA THR A 44 2.44 -14.70 -0.19
C THR A 44 1.16 -14.12 0.40
N SER A 45 0.00 -14.76 0.19
CA SER A 45 -1.27 -14.28 0.74
C SER A 45 -2.29 -15.41 0.95
N ALA A 46 -3.01 -15.39 2.08
CA ALA A 46 -4.15 -16.28 2.35
C ALA A 46 -5.24 -16.09 1.29
N TYR A 47 -5.49 -14.85 0.88
CA TYR A 47 -6.46 -14.52 -0.14
C TYR A 47 -6.15 -15.23 -1.47
N PHE A 48 -4.89 -15.14 -1.95
CA PHE A 48 -4.49 -15.85 -3.18
C PHE A 48 -4.61 -17.36 -3.02
N LYS A 49 -4.23 -17.90 -1.87
CA LYS A 49 -4.34 -19.32 -1.57
C LYS A 49 -5.80 -19.80 -1.61
N GLU A 50 -6.71 -19.08 -0.98
CA GLU A 50 -8.14 -19.40 -0.99
C GLU A 50 -8.73 -19.26 -2.40
N ALA A 51 -8.43 -18.16 -3.10
CA ALA A 51 -8.86 -17.95 -4.49
C ALA A 51 -8.40 -19.10 -5.40
N CYS A 52 -7.16 -19.55 -5.27
CA CYS A 52 -6.66 -20.71 -6.02
C CYS A 52 -7.30 -22.04 -5.59
N GLN A 53 -7.77 -22.20 -4.36
CA GLN A 53 -8.41 -23.43 -3.90
C GLN A 53 -9.82 -23.61 -4.49
N ILE A 54 -10.56 -22.50 -4.65
CA ILE A 54 -11.94 -22.51 -5.15
C ILE A 54 -12.04 -22.25 -6.66
N ALA A 55 -10.96 -21.86 -7.31
CA ALA A 55 -10.92 -21.55 -8.74
C ALA A 55 -11.30 -22.76 -9.63
N ASN A 56 -12.09 -22.48 -10.67
CA ASN A 56 -12.40 -23.45 -11.71
C ASN A 56 -11.15 -23.76 -12.55
N ILE A 57 -11.07 -24.98 -13.08
CA ILE A 57 -10.01 -25.41 -14.00
C ILE A 57 -10.51 -25.21 -15.43
N GLY A 58 -9.78 -24.42 -16.21
CA GLY A 58 -10.05 -24.17 -17.62
C GLY A 58 -9.66 -25.35 -18.53
N GLN A 59 -9.96 -25.22 -19.82
CA GLN A 59 -9.72 -26.28 -20.81
C GLN A 59 -8.22 -26.63 -20.97
N THR A 60 -7.33 -25.69 -20.65
CA THR A 60 -5.87 -25.88 -20.70
C THR A 60 -5.31 -26.55 -19.44
N GLY A 61 -6.14 -26.84 -18.44
CA GLY A 61 -5.69 -27.31 -17.12
C GLY A 61 -5.26 -26.19 -16.17
N ALA A 62 -5.17 -24.95 -16.64
CA ALA A 62 -4.90 -23.79 -15.80
C ALA A 62 -6.12 -23.40 -14.97
N LYS A 63 -5.91 -22.96 -13.73
CA LYS A 63 -6.96 -22.39 -12.89
C LYS A 63 -7.32 -20.97 -13.32
N LEU A 64 -8.59 -20.64 -13.30
CA LEU A 64 -9.11 -19.33 -13.69
C LEU A 64 -9.48 -18.53 -12.43
N LEU A 65 -8.80 -17.42 -12.22
CA LEU A 65 -9.03 -16.51 -11.10
C LEU A 65 -9.53 -15.18 -11.64
N ASP A 66 -10.54 -14.61 -10.98
CA ASP A 66 -11.08 -13.31 -11.36
C ASP A 66 -10.86 -12.30 -10.24
N PHE A 67 -10.21 -11.18 -10.55
CA PHE A 67 -10.03 -10.08 -9.60
C PHE A 67 -10.68 -8.79 -10.08
N CYS A 68 -11.23 -8.06 -9.12
CA CYS A 68 -11.82 -6.74 -9.31
C CYS A 68 -10.82 -5.69 -8.83
N MET A 69 -9.78 -5.45 -9.64
CA MET A 69 -8.73 -4.46 -9.44
C MET A 69 -8.19 -3.97 -10.78
N SER A 70 -7.55 -2.80 -10.79
CA SER A 70 -6.89 -2.26 -11.99
C SER A 70 -5.67 -3.08 -12.40
N VAL A 71 -5.27 -2.95 -13.67
CA VAL A 71 -4.05 -3.55 -14.21
C VAL A 71 -2.82 -3.04 -13.48
N GLU A 72 -2.77 -1.75 -13.21
CA GLU A 72 -1.67 -1.08 -12.52
C GLU A 72 -1.51 -1.62 -11.10
N ALA A 73 -2.60 -1.67 -10.33
CA ALA A 73 -2.55 -2.18 -8.97
C ALA A 73 -2.14 -3.65 -8.93
N PHE A 74 -2.70 -4.46 -9.82
CA PHE A 74 -2.33 -5.87 -9.91
C PHE A 74 -0.87 -6.06 -10.31
N ASN A 75 -0.34 -5.28 -11.25
CA ASN A 75 1.06 -5.35 -11.66
C ASN A 75 2.02 -5.03 -10.51
N ILE A 76 1.70 -4.02 -9.68
CA ILE A 76 2.50 -3.69 -8.49
C ILE A 76 2.50 -4.85 -7.49
N ILE A 77 1.31 -5.38 -7.16
CA ILE A 77 1.17 -6.49 -6.19
C ILE A 77 1.89 -7.73 -6.72
N SER A 78 1.63 -8.11 -7.96
CA SER A 78 2.23 -9.31 -8.57
C SER A 78 3.74 -9.16 -8.75
N ALA A 79 4.26 -8.01 -9.16
CA ALA A 79 5.70 -7.78 -9.21
C ALA A 79 6.34 -7.89 -7.81
N TRP A 80 5.70 -7.37 -6.76
CA TRP A 80 6.17 -7.56 -5.39
C TRP A 80 6.26 -9.05 -5.03
N VAL A 81 5.20 -9.82 -5.28
CA VAL A 81 5.13 -11.27 -5.04
C VAL A 81 6.22 -12.05 -5.77
N TYR A 82 6.69 -11.57 -6.92
CA TYR A 82 7.79 -12.18 -7.68
C TYR A 82 9.18 -11.70 -7.23
N GLY A 83 9.26 -10.94 -6.14
CA GLY A 83 10.51 -10.56 -5.49
C GLY A 83 11.14 -9.29 -6.05
N PHE A 84 10.39 -8.41 -6.73
CA PHE A 84 10.91 -7.11 -7.17
C PHE A 84 11.13 -6.13 -6.00
N GLY A 85 10.49 -6.36 -4.84
CA GLY A 85 10.51 -5.45 -3.69
C GLY A 85 10.04 -4.05 -4.10
N GLU A 86 10.61 -2.99 -3.52
CA GLU A 86 10.23 -1.60 -3.84
C GLU A 86 10.36 -1.26 -5.34
N LYS A 87 11.14 -2.00 -6.13
CA LYS A 87 11.22 -1.76 -7.59
C LYS A 87 9.88 -1.96 -8.29
N SER A 88 8.91 -2.65 -7.68
CA SER A 88 7.57 -2.81 -8.24
C SER A 88 6.78 -1.51 -8.34
N PHE A 89 7.09 -0.49 -7.52
CA PHE A 89 6.36 0.78 -7.50
C PHE A 89 7.24 2.03 -7.34
N LYS A 90 8.56 1.90 -7.15
CA LYS A 90 9.44 3.05 -6.87
C LYS A 90 9.42 4.15 -7.94
N SER A 91 9.17 3.79 -9.20
CA SER A 91 9.01 4.76 -10.30
C SER A 91 7.59 5.27 -10.46
N GLU A 92 6.63 4.74 -9.71
CA GLU A 92 5.24 5.18 -9.75
C GLU A 92 5.13 6.54 -9.06
N SER A 93 4.59 7.51 -9.80
CA SER A 93 4.40 8.89 -9.35
C SER A 93 2.92 9.24 -9.17
N ASP A 94 2.01 8.44 -9.70
CA ASP A 94 0.58 8.66 -9.55
C ASP A 94 0.10 8.17 -8.18
N ILE A 95 -0.32 9.13 -7.35
CA ILE A 95 -0.89 8.90 -6.03
C ILE A 95 -2.13 7.98 -6.12
N CYS A 96 -2.94 8.11 -7.17
CA CYS A 96 -4.17 7.32 -7.33
C CYS A 96 -3.86 5.83 -7.49
N VAL A 97 -2.79 5.49 -8.21
CA VAL A 97 -2.35 4.09 -8.39
C VAL A 97 -1.90 3.50 -7.06
N ILE A 98 -1.10 4.22 -6.28
CA ILE A 98 -0.63 3.77 -4.96
C ILE A 98 -1.80 3.60 -3.98
N GLN A 99 -2.75 4.53 -3.98
CA GLN A 99 -3.98 4.44 -3.18
C GLN A 99 -4.85 3.26 -3.61
N ASP A 100 -4.95 2.96 -4.91
CA ASP A 100 -5.68 1.80 -5.41
C ASP A 100 -5.05 0.48 -4.95
N VAL A 101 -3.71 0.37 -4.98
CA VAL A 101 -2.99 -0.79 -4.44
C VAL A 101 -3.29 -0.96 -2.95
N LEU A 102 -3.12 0.09 -2.15
CA LEU A 102 -3.40 0.05 -0.71
C LEU A 102 -4.86 -0.29 -0.42
N GLY A 103 -5.79 0.26 -1.21
CA GLY A 103 -7.21 -0.04 -1.17
C GLY A 103 -7.51 -1.50 -1.46
N CYS A 104 -6.86 -2.09 -2.46
CA CYS A 104 -6.95 -3.51 -2.79
C CYS A 104 -6.42 -4.39 -1.66
N LEU A 105 -5.22 -4.11 -1.13
CA LEU A 105 -4.64 -4.86 -0.02
C LEU A 105 -5.56 -4.86 1.21
N LYS A 106 -6.18 -3.71 1.51
CA LYS A 106 -7.17 -3.58 2.59
C LYS A 106 -8.47 -4.33 2.29
N ARG A 107 -9.04 -4.16 1.09
CA ARG A 107 -10.32 -4.77 0.68
C ARG A 107 -10.26 -6.30 0.67
N PHE A 108 -9.12 -6.86 0.29
CA PHE A 108 -8.90 -8.30 0.21
C PHE A 108 -8.16 -8.87 1.44
N GLU A 109 -8.00 -8.06 2.50
CA GLU A 109 -7.36 -8.45 3.76
C GLU A 109 -5.99 -9.13 3.57
N MET A 110 -5.20 -8.63 2.62
CA MET A 110 -3.87 -9.16 2.29
C MET A 110 -2.81 -8.63 3.28
N ASN A 111 -3.00 -8.82 4.57
CA ASN A 111 -2.12 -8.27 5.61
C ASN A 111 -1.72 -9.31 6.69
N GLU A 112 -2.06 -10.58 6.46
CA GLU A 112 -1.76 -11.71 7.34
C GLU A 112 -0.33 -12.24 7.18
N TYR A 113 0.23 -12.17 5.97
CA TYR A 113 1.57 -12.62 5.66
C TYR A 113 2.54 -11.44 5.71
N ASP A 114 3.71 -11.66 6.30
CA ASP A 114 4.78 -10.66 6.42
C ASP A 114 5.08 -9.99 5.07
N GLU A 115 5.12 -10.77 3.97
CA GLU A 115 5.37 -10.28 2.62
C GLU A 115 4.41 -9.15 2.18
N MET A 116 3.11 -9.33 2.41
CA MET A 116 2.12 -8.33 2.00
C MET A 116 2.01 -7.18 3.01
N ASP A 117 2.31 -7.43 4.29
CA ASP A 117 2.42 -6.35 5.27
C ASP A 117 3.63 -5.45 4.98
N GLU A 118 4.75 -6.03 4.55
CA GLU A 118 5.93 -5.30 4.09
C GLU A 118 5.63 -4.46 2.84
N LEU A 119 4.94 -5.03 1.84
CA LEU A 119 4.46 -4.27 0.67
C LEU A 119 3.61 -3.07 1.10
N ARG A 120 2.62 -3.30 1.96
CA ARG A 120 1.72 -2.26 2.45
C ARG A 120 2.48 -1.16 3.20
N ALA A 121 3.38 -1.53 4.12
CA ALA A 121 4.19 -0.56 4.85
C ALA A 121 5.11 0.26 3.93
N ALA A 122 5.69 -0.37 2.89
CA ALA A 122 6.51 0.32 1.91
C ALA A 122 5.70 1.27 1.02
N LEU A 123 4.49 0.87 0.61
CA LEU A 123 3.55 1.72 -0.11
C LEU A 123 3.07 2.91 0.72
N LEU A 124 2.84 2.75 2.03
CA LEU A 124 2.50 3.88 2.91
C LEU A 124 3.61 4.92 2.98
N LYS A 125 4.87 4.49 3.09
CA LYS A 125 6.04 5.39 3.05
C LYS A 125 6.10 6.13 1.71
N HIS A 126 5.90 5.40 0.61
CA HIS A 126 5.93 5.96 -0.73
C HIS A 126 4.79 6.95 -0.95
N LEU A 127 3.57 6.61 -0.55
CA LEU A 127 2.39 7.47 -0.62
C LEU A 127 2.62 8.79 0.12
N PHE A 128 3.08 8.70 1.37
CA PHE A 128 3.38 9.86 2.20
C PHE A 128 4.37 10.80 1.50
N GLN A 129 5.41 10.23 0.89
CA GLN A 129 6.44 11.01 0.20
C GLN A 129 5.97 11.58 -1.14
N LEU A 130 5.14 10.86 -1.89
CA LEU A 130 4.51 11.38 -3.10
C LEU A 130 3.63 12.58 -2.78
N HIS A 131 2.77 12.49 -1.76
CA HIS A 131 1.94 13.61 -1.33
C HIS A 131 2.78 14.85 -0.97
N LEU A 132 3.85 14.68 -0.20
CA LEU A 132 4.76 15.80 0.12
C LEU A 132 5.41 16.41 -1.13
N ASN A 133 5.88 15.58 -2.06
CA ASN A 133 6.48 16.06 -3.30
C ASN A 133 5.48 16.84 -4.17
N THR A 134 4.23 16.38 -4.27
CA THR A 134 3.17 17.10 -4.99
C THR A 134 2.92 18.46 -4.37
N LEU A 135 2.84 18.56 -3.03
CA LEU A 135 2.69 19.84 -2.33
C LEU A 135 3.85 20.80 -2.58
N THR A 136 5.08 20.30 -2.75
CA THR A 136 6.24 21.19 -3.02
C THR A 136 6.28 21.78 -4.43
N SER A 137 5.52 21.19 -5.36
CA SER A 137 5.50 21.60 -6.77
C SER A 137 4.49 22.72 -7.09
N GLU A 138 3.55 22.99 -6.18
CA GLU A 138 2.57 24.07 -6.31
C GLU A 138 3.13 25.35 -5.66
N GLU A 139 3.42 26.38 -6.47
CA GLU A 139 4.18 27.59 -6.08
C GLU A 139 3.52 28.51 -5.03
N ASP A 140 2.32 28.20 -4.53
CA ASP A 140 1.55 29.09 -3.66
C ASP A 140 1.37 28.54 -2.23
N ALA A 141 2.04 29.20 -1.28
CA ALA A 141 1.79 29.22 0.16
C ALA A 141 1.55 27.85 0.84
N TYR A 142 2.65 27.16 1.18
CA TYR A 142 2.70 26.08 2.16
C TYR A 142 1.87 26.39 3.43
N GLY A 143 0.72 25.73 3.57
CA GLY A 143 -0.09 25.80 4.77
C GLY A 143 0.07 24.54 5.62
N PHE A 144 0.00 24.72 6.94
CA PHE A 144 -0.06 23.60 7.90
C PHE A 144 -1.24 22.65 7.63
N GLU A 145 -2.30 23.12 6.96
CA GLU A 145 -3.48 22.31 6.65
C GLU A 145 -3.17 21.23 5.61
N GLN A 146 -2.46 21.56 4.52
CA GLN A 146 -2.12 20.60 3.47
C GLN A 146 -1.16 19.51 3.99
N GLN A 147 -0.19 19.91 4.83
CA GLN A 147 0.70 18.97 5.51
C GLN A 147 -0.05 18.00 6.42
N PHE A 148 -1.08 18.51 7.09
CA PHE A 148 -1.94 17.68 7.93
C PHE A 148 -2.82 16.73 7.11
N ASP A 149 -3.28 17.16 5.92
CA ASP A 149 -4.01 16.29 5.00
C ASP A 149 -3.13 15.11 4.53
N VAL A 150 -1.82 15.29 4.32
CA VAL A 150 -0.90 14.18 4.02
C VAL A 150 -0.90 13.10 5.11
N LEU A 151 -0.82 13.52 6.38
CA LEU A 151 -0.90 12.59 7.52
C LEU A 151 -2.24 11.87 7.53
N LYS A 152 -3.33 12.60 7.32
CA LYS A 152 -4.69 12.04 7.33
C LYS A 152 -4.86 11.01 6.22
N ASP A 153 -4.51 11.36 5.00
CA ASP A 153 -4.70 10.50 3.82
C ASP A 153 -3.82 9.25 3.91
N THR A 154 -2.61 9.37 4.44
CA THR A 154 -1.76 8.19 4.73
C THR A 154 -2.39 7.30 5.81
N CYS A 155 -2.97 7.90 6.86
CA CYS A 155 -3.62 7.15 7.94
C CYS A 155 -4.90 6.43 7.51
N ASP A 156 -5.58 6.84 6.44
CA ASP A 156 -6.80 6.18 5.95
C ASP A 156 -6.52 4.74 5.44
N PHE A 157 -5.28 4.46 5.07
CA PHE A 157 -4.78 3.15 4.64
C PHE A 157 -3.94 2.42 5.72
N ALA A 158 -3.57 3.13 6.79
CA ALA A 158 -2.77 2.57 7.87
C ALA A 158 -3.61 1.75 8.86
N LEU A 159 -2.95 0.82 9.53
CA LEU A 159 -3.45 0.01 10.63
C LEU A 159 -2.93 0.58 11.95
N PRO A 160 -3.57 0.28 13.10
CA PRO A 160 -3.08 0.73 14.41
C PRO A 160 -1.61 0.34 14.70
N ARG A 161 -1.14 -0.78 14.14
CA ARG A 161 0.25 -1.24 14.28
C ARG A 161 1.28 -0.35 13.56
N ASP A 162 0.84 0.49 12.61
CA ASP A 162 1.72 1.39 11.87
C ASP A 162 2.01 2.69 12.62
N HIS A 163 1.48 2.87 13.83
CA HIS A 163 1.65 4.09 14.60
C HIS A 163 3.11 4.59 14.64
N ASN A 164 4.06 3.72 14.95
CA ASN A 164 5.48 4.11 14.98
C ASN A 164 6.02 4.45 13.59
N LEU A 165 5.63 3.71 12.56
CA LEU A 165 6.02 4.00 11.19
C LEU A 165 5.55 5.40 10.77
N ILE A 166 4.28 5.72 11.00
CA ILE A 166 3.70 7.01 10.62
C ILE A 166 4.31 8.14 11.46
N LYS A 167 4.53 7.94 12.76
CA LYS A 167 5.23 8.90 13.62
C LYS A 167 6.62 9.22 13.07
N ASP A 168 7.41 8.20 12.75
CA ASP A 168 8.77 8.39 12.24
C ASP A 168 8.77 9.16 10.91
N LEU A 169 7.81 8.89 10.02
CA LEU A 169 7.61 9.64 8.78
C LEU A 169 7.29 11.12 9.04
N VAL A 170 6.38 11.40 9.97
CA VAL A 170 5.98 12.77 10.34
C VAL A 170 7.16 13.54 10.94
N VAL A 171 7.85 12.96 11.93
CA VAL A 171 9.00 13.61 12.58
C VAL A 171 10.10 13.94 11.57
N ALA A 172 10.36 13.04 10.62
CA ALA A 172 11.44 13.22 9.65
C ALA A 172 11.12 14.25 8.56
N ASN A 173 9.86 14.40 8.15
CA ASN A 173 9.53 15.15 6.93
C ASN A 173 8.60 16.36 7.15
N ILE A 174 7.85 16.37 8.25
CA ILE A 174 6.91 17.45 8.59
C ILE A 174 7.08 17.84 10.07
N PRO A 175 8.29 18.31 10.45
CA PRO A 175 8.51 18.80 11.81
C PRO A 175 7.56 19.96 12.10
N ASP A 176 6.99 19.98 13.30
CA ASP A 176 5.99 20.96 13.75
C ASP A 176 4.60 20.87 13.07
N ILE A 177 4.21 19.69 12.53
CA ILE A 177 2.85 19.44 12.02
C ILE A 177 1.78 19.87 13.02
N ARG A 178 0.71 20.53 12.54
CA ARG A 178 -0.41 20.96 13.39
C ARG A 178 -1.76 20.62 12.79
N ALA A 179 -2.64 20.05 13.62
CA ALA A 179 -4.06 19.93 13.27
C ALA A 179 -4.69 21.33 13.18
N SER A 180 -5.55 21.53 12.18
CA SER A 180 -6.38 22.73 12.12
C SER A 180 -7.43 22.72 13.23
N GLY A 181 -7.80 23.89 13.74
CA GLY A 181 -8.90 24.01 14.70
C GLY A 181 -10.22 23.46 14.15
N LYS A 182 -10.42 23.53 12.83
CA LYS A 182 -11.56 22.92 12.12
C LYS A 182 -11.53 21.39 12.25
N TRP A 183 -10.37 20.76 12.08
CA TRP A 183 -10.24 19.31 12.24
C TRP A 183 -10.42 18.89 13.69
N LEU A 184 -9.81 19.59 14.65
CA LEU A 184 -9.98 19.27 16.08
C LEU A 184 -11.45 19.32 16.52
N ASN A 185 -12.18 20.34 16.08
CA ASN A 185 -13.63 20.40 16.29
C ASN A 185 -14.35 19.22 15.61
N GLY A 186 -13.99 18.90 14.36
CA GLY A 186 -14.55 17.75 13.65
C GLY A 186 -14.30 16.42 14.38
N PHE A 187 -13.10 16.21 14.90
CA PHE A 187 -12.71 15.02 15.67
C PHE A 187 -13.59 14.84 16.90
N LEU A 188 -13.81 15.92 17.67
CA LEU A 188 -14.63 15.92 18.88
C LEU A 188 -16.11 15.55 18.63
N PHE A 189 -16.66 15.91 17.47
CA PHE A 189 -18.09 15.76 17.19
C PHE A 189 -18.45 14.64 16.21
N LYS A 190 -17.53 14.21 15.35
CA LYS A 190 -17.79 13.24 14.27
C LYS A 190 -16.99 11.95 14.36
N GLY A 191 -16.03 11.86 15.28
CA GLY A 191 -15.07 10.76 15.36
C GLY A 191 -14.09 10.83 14.19
N GLY A 192 -12.89 11.35 14.42
CA GLY A 192 -11.81 11.26 13.45
C GLY A 192 -10.96 10.01 13.66
N SER A 193 -10.03 9.73 12.73
CA SER A 193 -9.09 8.61 12.86
C SER A 193 -8.30 8.72 14.16
N SER A 194 -8.50 7.76 15.06
CA SER A 194 -7.79 7.70 16.36
C SER A 194 -6.28 7.58 16.17
N LEU A 195 -5.84 6.98 15.07
CA LEU A 195 -4.43 6.86 14.70
C LEU A 195 -3.81 8.24 14.40
N VAL A 196 -4.49 9.09 13.63
CA VAL A 196 -4.02 10.46 13.33
C VAL A 196 -3.82 11.25 14.63
N ALA A 197 -4.81 11.18 15.54
CA ALA A 197 -4.72 11.86 16.83
C ALA A 197 -3.57 11.32 17.69
N SER A 198 -3.42 10.00 17.75
CA SER A 198 -2.35 9.32 18.50
C SER A 198 -0.96 9.74 18.02
N VAL A 199 -0.73 9.72 16.70
CA VAL A 199 0.54 10.15 16.09
C VAL A 199 0.82 11.62 16.42
N LEU A 200 -0.17 12.50 16.26
CA LEU A 200 0.02 13.93 16.55
C LEU A 200 0.44 14.18 18.00
N ILE A 201 -0.21 13.53 18.98
CA ILE A 201 0.09 13.72 20.40
C ILE A 201 1.56 13.37 20.68
N GLU A 202 2.03 12.21 20.22
CA GLU A 202 3.42 11.79 20.45
C GLU A 202 4.44 12.68 19.75
N VAL A 203 4.15 13.14 18.53
CA VAL A 203 5.02 14.08 17.82
C VAL A 203 5.14 15.39 18.61
N TYR A 204 4.04 15.89 19.18
CA TYR A 204 4.08 17.10 20.00
C TYR A 204 4.83 16.90 21.33
N GLU A 205 4.66 15.77 22.01
CA GLU A 205 5.38 15.46 23.25
C GLU A 205 6.90 15.44 23.01
N GLN A 206 7.37 14.79 21.93
CA GLN A 206 8.79 14.78 21.56
C GLN A 206 9.34 16.18 21.23
N LEU A 207 8.54 17.04 20.60
CA LEU A 207 8.91 18.43 20.34
C LEU A 207 9.01 19.26 21.62
N LEU A 208 8.24 18.95 22.65
CA LEU A 208 8.33 19.62 23.96
C LEU A 208 9.56 19.16 24.74
N ASP A 209 9.81 17.84 24.78
CA ASP A 209 10.96 17.25 25.48
C ASP A 209 12.31 17.67 24.87
N SER A 210 12.36 17.89 23.55
CA SER A 210 13.58 18.36 22.87
C SER A 210 13.90 19.84 23.08
N ARG A 211 12.98 20.61 23.68
CA ARG A 211 13.14 22.06 23.98
C ARG A 211 13.52 22.34 25.44
N THR A 212 13.49 21.33 26.31
CA THR A 212 13.91 21.39 27.72
C THR A 212 15.33 20.88 27.90
#